data_AF-A0A2E8U3V2-F1
#
_entry.id   AF-A0A2E8U3V2-F1
#
_cell.length_a   1.000
_cell.length_b   1.000
_cell.length_c   1.000
_cell.angle_alpha   90.00
_cell.angle_beta   90.00
_cell.angle_gamma   90.00
#
_symmetry.space_group_name_H-M   'P 1'
#
loop_
_entity.id
_entity.type
_entity.pdbx_description
1 polymer ?
#
loop_
_entity_poly.entity_id
_entity_poly.type
_entity_poly.pdbx_seq_one_letter_code
_entity_poly.pdbx_strand_id
1 'polypeptide(L)'
;RRSSIPLSAAARQVIANDHGQVNHVWGGGDDYELAFTAPRESQVDKRIAEFSEVPITEIGEVVMADGNAGAVTLIDDNDNAIDVDTGGFRHF
;
A
#
# COMPACT_ATOMS: atom_id res chain seq x y z
N ARG A 1 -2.45 7.06 -0.87
CA ARG A 1 -2.57 7.62 0.51
C ARG A 1 -2.82 6.47 1.48
N ARG A 2 -2.57 6.64 2.78
CA ARG A 2 -2.81 5.58 3.80
C ARG A 2 -4.22 4.99 3.72
N SER A 3 -5.24 5.83 3.56
CA SER A 3 -6.65 5.40 3.47
C SER A 3 -6.96 4.56 2.22
N SER A 4 -6.11 4.64 1.18
CA SER A 4 -6.29 3.90 -0.07
C SER A 4 -5.83 2.45 0.03
N ILE A 5 -5.02 2.09 1.05
CA ILE A 5 -4.49 0.73 1.18
C ILE A 5 -5.62 -0.21 1.63
N PRO A 6 -5.91 -1.28 0.87
CA PRO A 6 -7.02 -2.17 1.20
C PRO A 6 -6.72 -2.94 2.48
N LEU A 7 -7.65 -2.91 3.42
CA LEU A 7 -7.61 -3.70 4.65
C LEU A 7 -8.71 -4.77 4.62
N SER A 8 -8.42 -5.95 5.13
CA SER A 8 -9.46 -6.94 5.42
C SER A 8 -10.34 -6.46 6.58
N ALA A 9 -11.52 -7.08 6.74
CA ALA A 9 -12.39 -6.78 7.88
C ALA A 9 -11.72 -7.08 9.23
N ALA A 10 -10.95 -8.17 9.30
CA ALA A 10 -10.20 -8.55 10.48
C ALA A 10 -9.08 -7.55 10.78
N ALA A 11 -8.30 -7.14 9.77
CA ALA A 11 -7.24 -6.15 9.94
C ALA A 11 -7.80 -4.82 10.45
N ARG A 12 -8.93 -4.35 9.90
CA ARG A 12 -9.62 -3.16 10.41
C ARG A 12 -9.99 -3.28 11.88
N GLN A 13 -10.54 -4.42 12.29
CA GLN A 13 -10.94 -4.63 13.69
C GLN A 13 -9.74 -4.63 14.64
N VAL A 14 -8.64 -5.28 14.25
CA VAL A 14 -7.40 -5.31 15.03
C VAL A 14 -6.84 -3.90 15.20
N ILE A 15 -6.74 -3.13 14.11
CA ILE A 15 -6.23 -1.75 14.13
C ILE A 15 -7.14 -0.81 14.93
N ALA A 16 -8.46 -1.02 14.88
CA ALA A 16 -9.41 -0.23 15.67
C ALA A 16 -9.28 -0.49 17.18
N ASN A 17 -8.87 -1.70 17.56
CA ASN A 17 -8.64 -2.07 18.97
C ASN A 17 -7.26 -1.61 19.46
N ASP A 18 -6.26 -1.62 18.57
CA ASP A 18 -4.91 -1.14 18.84
C ASP A 18 -4.31 -0.50 17.59
N HIS A 19 -4.21 0.83 17.61
CA HIS A 19 -3.69 1.61 16.49
C HIS A 19 -2.23 1.29 16.16
N GLY A 20 -1.45 0.76 17.11
CA GLY A 20 -0.05 0.36 16.88
C GLY A 20 0.08 -0.81 15.91
N GLN A 21 -0.97 -1.62 15.77
CA GLN A 21 -0.99 -2.78 14.88
C GLN A 21 -0.96 -2.41 13.40
N VAL A 22 -1.18 -1.13 13.06
CA VAL A 22 -1.09 -0.66 11.67
C VAL A 22 0.31 -0.86 11.07
N ASN A 23 1.36 -0.90 11.90
CA ASN A 23 2.73 -1.10 11.41
C ASN A 23 2.93 -2.47 10.75
N HIS A 24 2.15 -3.49 11.16
CA HIS A 24 2.17 -4.79 10.51
C HIS A 24 1.62 -4.76 9.07
N VAL A 25 0.78 -3.77 8.74
CA VAL A 25 0.30 -3.59 7.36
C VAL A 25 1.41 -3.04 6.46
N TRP A 26 2.31 -2.22 7.01
CA TRP A 26 3.35 -1.54 6.23
C TRP A 26 4.63 -2.38 6.07
N GLY A 27 5.00 -3.14 7.10
CA GLY A 27 6.27 -3.85 7.17
C GLY A 27 6.16 -5.34 7.50
N GLY A 28 4.94 -5.91 7.56
CA GLY A 28 4.72 -7.30 7.94
C GLY A 28 5.20 -8.30 6.88
N GLY A 29 4.66 -8.22 5.66
CA GLY A 29 4.90 -9.19 4.59
C GLY A 29 4.00 -10.43 4.68
N ASP A 30 4.34 -11.47 3.94
CA ASP A 30 3.57 -12.72 3.79
C ASP A 30 2.12 -12.56 3.26
N ASP A 31 1.81 -11.41 2.65
CA ASP A 31 0.51 -11.17 2.02
C ASP A 31 0.33 -11.96 0.71
N TYR A 32 1.44 -12.27 0.02
CA TYR A 32 1.45 -12.92 -1.31
C TYR A 32 0.61 -12.20 -2.39
N GLU A 33 0.38 -10.90 -2.21
CA GLU A 33 -0.31 -10.03 -3.17
C GLU A 33 0.62 -9.48 -4.26
N LEU A 34 0.03 -9.02 -5.36
CA LEU A 34 0.76 -8.37 -6.46
C LEU A 34 0.73 -6.85 -6.33
N ALA A 35 1.89 -6.24 -6.10
CA ALA A 35 2.09 -4.79 -6.24
C ALA A 35 2.68 -4.47 -7.62
N PHE A 36 2.01 -3.63 -8.40
CA PHE A 36 2.43 -3.28 -9.75
C PHE A 36 2.06 -1.84 -10.11
N THR A 37 2.59 -1.35 -11.23
CA THR A 37 2.28 -0.03 -11.79
C THR A 37 1.59 -0.16 -13.14
N ALA A 38 0.65 0.73 -13.45
CA ALA A 38 0.01 0.80 -14.75
C ALA A 38 -0.14 2.25 -15.24
N PRO A 39 -0.17 2.51 -16.56
CA PRO A 39 -0.50 3.83 -17.08
C PRO A 39 -1.93 4.22 -16.72
N ARG A 40 -2.11 5.45 -16.25
CA ARG A 40 -3.40 5.97 -15.75
C ARG A 40 -4.52 5.90 -16.78
N GLU A 41 -4.20 6.06 -18.05
CA GLU A 41 -5.17 6.11 -19.15
C GLU A 41 -5.64 4.72 -19.62
N SER A 42 -4.96 3.65 -19.21
CA SER A 42 -5.11 2.32 -19.84
C SER A 42 -6.36 1.55 -19.41
N GLN A 43 -7.02 1.92 -18.30
CA GLN A 43 -8.10 1.15 -17.65
C GLN A 43 -7.79 -0.36 -17.49
N VAL A 44 -6.51 -0.72 -17.52
CA VAL A 44 -6.07 -2.13 -17.57
C VAL A 44 -6.34 -2.82 -16.25
N ASP A 45 -6.19 -2.09 -15.16
CA ASP A 45 -6.53 -2.46 -13.79
C ASP A 45 -7.98 -2.95 -13.68
N LYS A 46 -8.94 -2.19 -14.22
CA LYS A 46 -10.36 -2.57 -14.19
C LYS A 46 -10.64 -3.85 -14.96
N ARG A 47 -10.05 -3.99 -16.15
CA ARG A 47 -10.21 -5.19 -16.98
C ARG A 47 -9.62 -6.43 -16.31
N ILE A 48 -8.47 -6.29 -15.66
CA ILE A 48 -7.85 -7.39 -14.91
C ILE A 48 -8.71 -7.74 -13.70
N ALA A 49 -9.22 -6.75 -12.96
CA ALA A 49 -10.07 -6.98 -11.80
C ALA A 49 -11.36 -7.73 -12.19
N GLU A 50 -12.01 -7.32 -13.29
CA GLU A 50 -13.19 -7.99 -13.82
C GLU A 50 -12.90 -9.42 -14.29
N PHE A 51 -11.78 -9.64 -14.98
CA PHE A 51 -11.42 -10.96 -15.52
C PHE A 51 -10.97 -11.95 -14.44
N SER A 52 -10.20 -11.48 -13.47
CA SER A 52 -9.63 -12.32 -12.41
C SER A 52 -10.55 -12.51 -11.21
N GLU A 53 -11.61 -11.69 -11.10
CA GLU A 53 -12.46 -11.58 -9.91
C GLU A 53 -11.67 -11.21 -8.63
N VAL A 54 -10.46 -10.67 -8.79
CA VAL A 54 -9.62 -10.18 -7.68
C VAL A 54 -9.75 -8.66 -7.58
N PRO A 55 -10.04 -8.10 -6.39
CA PRO A 55 -10.06 -6.66 -6.20
C PRO A 55 -8.68 -6.04 -6.46
N ILE A 56 -8.63 -5.04 -7.34
CA ILE A 56 -7.44 -4.22 -7.58
C ILE A 56 -7.69 -2.82 -7.02
N THR A 57 -6.72 -2.28 -6.28
CA THR A 57 -6.82 -0.97 -5.64
C THR A 57 -5.62 -0.11 -6.02
N GLU A 58 -5.86 1.09 -6.54
CA GLU A 58 -4.83 2.10 -6.71
C GLU A 58 -4.45 2.70 -5.34
N ILE A 59 -3.20 2.50 -4.91
CA ILE A 59 -2.74 2.91 -3.57
C ILE A 59 -1.81 4.15 -3.59
N GLY A 60 -1.37 4.58 -4.77
CA GLY A 60 -0.48 5.70 -4.96
C GLY A 60 0.02 5.81 -6.40
N GLU A 61 1.08 6.60 -6.58
CA GLU A 61 1.66 6.90 -7.89
C GLU A 61 3.18 6.87 -7.83
N VAL A 62 3.81 6.62 -8.98
CA VAL A 62 5.25 6.78 -9.17
C VAL A 62 5.51 8.17 -9.73
N VAL A 63 6.28 8.97 -9.00
CA VAL A 63 6.64 10.33 -9.40
C VAL A 63 8.13 10.42 -9.73
N MET A 64 8.48 11.40 -10.57
CA MET A 64 9.88 11.78 -10.77
C MET A 64 10.42 12.36 -9.47
N ALA A 65 11.60 11.89 -9.04
CA ALA A 65 12.23 12.37 -7.83
C ALA A 65 13.28 13.44 -8.14
N ASP A 66 13.13 14.63 -7.54
CA ASP A 66 14.14 15.68 -7.51
C ASP A 66 15.17 15.39 -6.38
N GLY A 67 15.75 14.19 -6.36
CA GLY A 67 16.64 13.78 -5.25
C GLY A 67 16.82 12.27 -5.14
N ASN A 68 16.61 11.73 -3.93
CA ASN A 68 16.81 10.31 -3.60
C ASN A 68 15.87 9.41 -4.44
N ALA A 69 16.37 8.99 -5.61
CA ALA A 69 15.74 7.95 -6.40
C ALA A 69 15.60 6.66 -5.57
N GLY A 70 14.42 6.04 -5.63
CA GLY A 70 14.12 4.82 -4.89
C GLY A 70 13.51 5.02 -3.49
N ALA A 71 13.23 6.26 -3.08
CA ALA A 71 12.46 6.50 -1.86
C ALA A 71 10.97 6.16 -2.06
N VAL A 72 10.35 5.59 -1.02
CA VAL A 72 8.90 5.39 -0.92
C VAL A 72 8.40 6.24 0.25
N THR A 73 7.38 7.06 0.02
CA THR A 73 6.79 7.91 1.06
C THR A 73 5.34 7.49 1.27
N LEU A 74 5.01 7.05 2.48
CA LEU A 74 3.63 6.87 2.91
C LEU A 74 3.09 8.21 3.41
N ILE A 75 1.95 8.64 2.88
CA ILE A 75 1.29 9.90 3.29
C ILE A 75 -0.12 9.63 3.82
N ASP A 76 -0.54 10.45 4.78
CA ASP A 76 -1.91 10.48 5.29
C ASP A 76 -2.89 11.18 4.32
N ASP A 77 -4.14 11.37 4.75
CA ASP A 77 -5.18 12.03 3.94
C ASP A 77 -5.04 13.56 3.86
N ASN A 78 -4.16 14.12 4.68
CA ASN A 78 -3.80 15.53 4.70
C ASN A 78 -2.43 15.77 4.03
N ASP A 79 -1.92 14.79 3.29
CA ASP A 79 -0.62 14.78 2.61
C ASP A 79 0.60 14.93 3.55
N ASN A 80 0.45 14.61 4.84
CA ASN A 80 1.59 14.52 5.76
C ASN A 80 2.29 13.17 5.63
N ALA A 81 3.62 13.17 5.67
CA ALA A 81 4.40 11.94 5.70
C ALA A 81 4.17 11.16 7.01
N ILE A 82 4.08 9.84 6.88
CA ILE A 82 3.98 8.90 8.00
C ILE A 82 5.30 8.14 8.08
N ASP A 83 5.92 8.19 9.26
CA ASP A 83 7.10 7.37 9.56
C ASP A 83 6.69 5.89 9.69
N VAL A 84 7.39 5.03 8.97
CA VAL A 84 7.21 3.57 9.01
C VAL A 84 8.40 2.98 9.75
N ASP A 85 8.23 2.71 11.04
CA ASP A 85 9.31 2.28 11.94
C ASP A 85 9.76 0.82 11.72
N THR A 86 8.93 0.00 11.09
CA THR A 86 9.24 -1.40 10.78
C THR A 86 9.78 -1.53 9.36
N GLY A 87 11.08 -1.82 9.25
CA GLY A 87 11.68 -2.23 7.98
C GLY A 87 11.13 -3.57 7.49
N GLY A 88 11.25 -3.82 6.18
CA GLY A 88 10.85 -5.09 5.59
C GLY A 88 11.69 -6.25 6.10
N PHE A 89 11.14 -7.46 5.95
CA PHE A 89 11.83 -8.70 6.34
C PHE A 89 13.23 -8.80 5.69
N ARG A 90 14.23 -9.13 6.50
CA ARG A 90 15.59 -9.42 6.05
C ARG A 90 16.01 -10.79 6.57
N HIS A 91 16.53 -11.63 5.69
CA HIS A 91 17.23 -12.84 6.12
C HIS A 91 18.54 -12.45 6.81
N PHE A 92 18.71 -12.90 8.06
CA PHE A 92 19.89 -12.79 8.92
C PHE A 92 20.27 -11.37 9.39
#